data_AF-A0A5N5WRC3-F1
#
_entry.id   AF-A0A5N5WRC3-F1
#
_cell.length_a   1.000
_cell.length_b   1.000
_cell.length_c   1.000
_cell.angle_alpha   90.00
_cell.angle_beta   90.00
_cell.angle_gamma   90.00
#
_symmetry.space_group_name_H-M   'P 1'
#
loop_
_entity.id
_entity.type
_entity.pdbx_description
1 polymer ?
#
loop_
_entity_poly.entity_id
_entity_poly.type
_entity_poly.pdbx_seq_one_letter_code
_entity_poly.pdbx_strand_id
1 'polypeptide(L)'
;MRIGNLIMAASAAGLVHAHPTREMKKRGSGFTWVGVSESGAEFGSSIPGTLGTDYTWPDTSKIQALRDDGMNVFRIPFLMERLVPDSMTGTPDSTYLKDLKSTVQAVTDTGAYAVLDPHNYGRYSGSIITSTSDFQSFWKTVAGEFASNEKVIFDTNNEFHDMEQSLVLGLNQAAIDGIRAAGAKTQYIFVEGNSYSGAWKWADTNDNLKGLTDPQDKIVYEMHQYLDSDGSGTSETCASSTIGKERLETATTWLKNNNKKGFLGEFAGGVNEQCEEAVEGLLSYMSDNSDVWMGAEWWSAGPWWGTYMYSIEPTDGTAYSTYLPILKKYFVDAPGSSTSSSALRSSTAPASPSASTTSAASTTTSSAVEAVSTTSTSEVSTVTPTTLSHQAPRPAAQSSSAASSAVTSSVPTTFSTAPACGYRTTVTVIASRSTALPSSSASAVPRYYQCGGLNWTGSTTCASGYTCVKQNTYYYQCV
;
A
#
# COMPACT_ATOMS: atom_id res chain seq x y z
N MET A 1 71.23 -20.46 -50.70
CA MET A 1 70.74 -20.95 -49.40
C MET A 1 70.88 -19.83 -48.37
N ARG A 2 69.77 -19.48 -47.69
CA ARG A 2 69.64 -18.74 -46.40
C ARG A 2 69.99 -17.23 -46.41
N ILE A 3 69.00 -16.33 -46.41
CA ILE A 3 68.23 -15.76 -45.25
C ILE A 3 69.17 -14.94 -44.35
N GLY A 4 68.96 -13.66 -44.02
CA GLY A 4 67.87 -12.70 -44.25
C GLY A 4 68.22 -11.41 -43.50
N ASN A 5 67.64 -10.28 -43.92
CA ASN A 5 67.33 -9.09 -43.11
C ASN A 5 66.98 -7.93 -44.06
N LEU A 6 65.68 -7.69 -44.25
CA LEU A 6 65.19 -6.38 -44.66
C LEU A 6 63.88 -6.13 -43.94
N ILE A 7 63.95 -5.16 -43.05
CA ILE A 7 62.91 -4.65 -42.18
C ILE A 7 61.88 -3.93 -43.05
N MET A 8 60.67 -4.47 -43.13
CA MET A 8 59.48 -3.77 -43.62
C MET A 8 58.68 -3.30 -42.42
N ALA A 9 58.87 -2.03 -42.05
CA ALA A 9 57.92 -1.28 -41.25
C ALA A 9 56.87 -0.70 -42.22
N ALA A 10 55.64 -1.19 -42.14
CA ALA A 10 54.49 -0.60 -42.82
C ALA A 10 53.23 -0.77 -41.96
N SER A 11 52.97 0.25 -41.15
CA SER A 11 51.66 0.85 -40.86
C SER A 11 50.44 -0.09 -40.80
N ALA A 12 50.15 -0.62 -39.62
CA ALA A 12 48.80 -1.07 -39.25
C ALA A 12 48.20 -0.04 -38.27
N ALA A 13 47.67 1.05 -38.80
CA ALA A 13 46.88 2.01 -38.05
C ALA A 13 45.49 2.12 -38.68
N GLY A 14 44.45 1.91 -37.85
CA GLY A 14 43.12 2.45 -38.08
C GLY A 14 42.12 1.52 -38.76
N LEU A 15 41.51 0.62 -37.98
CA LEU A 15 40.11 0.24 -38.18
C LEU A 15 39.51 -0.17 -36.82
N VAL A 16 39.37 0.82 -35.95
CA VAL A 16 38.41 0.74 -34.85
C VAL A 16 37.05 0.73 -35.52
N HIS A 17 36.42 -0.45 -35.57
CA HIS A 17 35.00 -0.52 -35.88
C HIS A 17 34.27 0.27 -34.79
N ALA A 18 33.81 1.48 -35.16
CA ALA A 18 32.77 2.15 -34.40
C ALA A 18 31.54 1.26 -34.50
N HIS A 19 31.40 0.32 -33.55
CA HIS A 19 30.12 -0.31 -33.32
C HIS A 19 29.12 0.82 -33.09
N PRO A 20 27.99 0.86 -33.79
CA PRO A 20 26.93 1.76 -33.41
C PRO A 20 26.57 1.38 -31.97
N THR A 21 26.94 2.23 -31.03
CA THR A 21 26.32 2.26 -29.71
C THR A 21 24.88 2.60 -30.01
N ARG A 22 24.08 1.55 -30.18
CA ARG A 22 22.63 1.66 -30.22
C ARG A 22 22.31 2.27 -28.87
N GLU A 23 22.00 3.57 -28.84
CA GLU A 23 21.39 4.16 -27.65
C GLU A 23 20.16 3.30 -27.38
N MET A 24 20.29 2.41 -26.39
CA MET A 24 19.17 1.66 -25.89
C MET A 24 18.31 2.70 -25.21
N LYS A 25 17.36 3.25 -25.96
CA LYS A 25 16.28 4.04 -25.41
C LYS A 25 15.75 3.25 -24.21
N LYS A 26 15.91 3.79 -23.00
CA LYS A 26 15.41 3.17 -21.75
C LYS A 26 13.97 2.77 -22.04
N ARG A 27 13.67 1.47 -22.11
CA ARG A 27 12.28 1.03 -22.19
C ARG A 27 11.66 1.55 -20.90
N GLY A 28 10.59 2.34 -20.99
CA GLY A 28 9.86 2.77 -19.81
C GLY A 28 9.44 1.54 -19.01
N SER A 29 9.34 1.67 -17.68
CA SER A 29 9.01 0.55 -16.79
C SER A 29 7.67 -0.12 -17.11
N GLY A 30 6.80 0.56 -17.85
CA GLY A 30 5.43 0.10 -18.13
C GLY A 30 4.48 0.30 -16.94
N PHE A 31 5.00 0.70 -15.78
CA PHE A 31 4.19 1.03 -14.62
C PHE A 31 3.41 2.32 -14.84
N THR A 32 2.25 2.37 -14.21
CA THR A 32 1.41 3.55 -14.02
C THR A 32 1.81 4.28 -12.74
N TRP A 33 2.14 3.53 -11.69
CA TRP A 33 2.42 4.05 -10.36
C TRP A 33 3.69 3.46 -9.75
N VAL A 34 4.55 4.31 -9.19
CA VAL A 34 5.64 3.90 -8.31
C VAL A 34 5.72 4.89 -7.15
N GLY A 35 5.76 4.38 -5.93
CA GLY A 35 5.58 5.23 -4.76
C GLY A 35 6.05 4.63 -3.45
N VAL A 36 5.46 5.14 -2.36
CA VAL A 36 5.72 4.69 -1.00
C VAL A 36 4.47 4.84 -0.13
N SER A 37 4.35 3.99 0.88
CA SER A 37 3.46 4.25 2.02
C SER A 37 4.00 5.40 2.90
N GLU A 38 3.12 6.25 3.39
CA GLU A 38 3.39 7.41 4.25
C GLU A 38 2.72 7.17 5.61
N SER A 39 3.40 6.41 6.45
CA SER A 39 2.88 5.95 7.74
C SER A 39 2.97 7.00 8.84
N GLY A 40 2.12 6.84 9.85
CA GLY A 40 2.15 7.57 11.11
C GLY A 40 0.76 7.74 11.72
N ALA A 41 -0.28 7.92 10.90
CA ALA A 41 -1.62 8.24 11.38
C ALA A 41 -2.35 7.01 11.95
N GLU A 42 -1.85 5.83 11.63
CA GLU A 42 -2.23 4.51 12.13
C GLU A 42 -1.48 4.11 13.42
N PHE A 43 -0.39 4.79 13.77
CA PHE A 43 0.49 4.37 14.89
C PHE A 43 -0.19 4.40 16.26
N GLY A 44 0.36 3.65 17.21
CA GLY A 44 -0.05 3.67 18.61
C GLY A 44 -1.32 2.86 18.88
N SER A 45 -1.38 2.21 20.05
CA SER A 45 -2.50 1.33 20.43
C SER A 45 -3.64 2.06 21.14
N SER A 46 -3.42 3.30 21.59
CA SER A 46 -4.47 4.13 22.19
C SER A 46 -5.47 4.58 21.12
N ILE A 47 -6.75 4.30 21.35
CA ILE A 47 -7.86 4.73 20.49
C ILE A 47 -8.82 5.60 21.33
N PRO A 48 -9.10 6.86 20.95
CA PRO A 48 -8.63 7.52 19.72
C PRO A 48 -7.14 7.92 19.77
N GLY A 49 -6.52 7.97 20.95
CA GLY A 49 -5.14 8.44 21.11
C GLY A 49 -4.99 9.95 20.90
N THR A 50 -3.77 10.45 21.00
CA THR A 50 -3.42 11.87 20.94
C THR A 50 -2.38 12.14 19.85
N LEU A 51 -2.69 13.07 18.93
CA LEU A 51 -1.74 13.54 17.91
C LEU A 51 -0.46 14.06 18.57
N GLY A 52 0.70 13.66 18.05
CA GLY A 52 2.01 14.02 18.58
C GLY A 52 2.46 13.18 19.77
N THR A 53 1.66 12.22 20.22
CA THR A 53 2.04 11.22 21.24
C THR A 53 1.84 9.79 20.76
N ASP A 54 0.61 9.45 20.38
CA ASP A 54 0.23 8.10 19.95
C ASP A 54 0.41 7.93 18.43
N TYR A 55 0.08 8.97 17.66
CA TYR A 55 0.18 9.00 16.20
C TYR A 55 0.64 10.37 15.68
N THR A 56 1.01 10.43 14.40
CA THR A 56 1.39 11.66 13.68
C THR A 56 0.91 11.61 12.25
N TRP A 57 0.74 12.76 11.59
CA TRP A 57 0.54 12.78 10.15
C TRP A 57 1.88 12.78 9.40
N PRO A 58 1.92 12.27 8.14
CA PRO A 58 3.10 12.37 7.29
C PRO A 58 3.61 13.80 7.11
N ASP A 59 4.93 13.96 6.97
CA ASP A 59 5.53 15.27 6.71
C ASP A 59 5.43 15.59 5.21
N THR A 60 4.53 16.53 4.88
CA THR A 60 4.28 16.95 3.49
C THR A 60 5.53 17.47 2.75
N SER A 61 6.54 17.97 3.46
CA SER A 61 7.81 18.37 2.83
C SER A 61 8.66 17.18 2.38
N LYS A 62 8.52 16.03 3.07
CA LYS A 62 9.19 14.77 2.75
C LYS A 62 8.48 14.06 1.61
N ILE A 63 7.15 14.07 1.60
CA ILE A 63 6.34 13.70 0.43
C ILE A 63 6.78 14.49 -0.80
N GLN A 64 6.94 15.82 -0.69
CA GLN A 64 7.39 16.65 -1.81
C GLN A 64 8.80 16.25 -2.28
N ALA A 65 9.73 15.95 -1.38
CA ALA A 65 11.07 15.50 -1.76
C ALA A 65 11.03 14.18 -2.57
N LEU A 66 10.23 13.21 -2.14
CA LEU A 66 10.03 11.94 -2.85
C LEU A 66 9.31 12.15 -4.20
N ARG A 67 8.37 13.09 -4.24
CA ARG A 67 7.70 13.52 -5.47
C ARG A 67 8.69 14.12 -6.47
N ASP A 68 9.57 15.01 -6.01
CA ASP A 68 10.61 15.65 -6.82
C ASP A 68 11.60 14.61 -7.38
N ASP A 69 11.83 13.52 -6.65
CA ASP A 69 12.63 12.38 -7.10
C ASP A 69 11.93 11.52 -8.16
N GLY A 70 10.59 11.57 -8.25
CA GLY A 70 9.80 10.96 -9.32
C GLY A 70 8.70 10.01 -8.87
N MET A 71 8.52 9.76 -7.57
CA MET A 71 7.37 8.99 -7.07
C MET A 71 6.06 9.67 -7.45
N ASN A 72 5.00 8.91 -7.73
CA ASN A 72 3.73 9.46 -8.22
C ASN A 72 2.48 8.83 -7.58
N VAL A 73 2.65 7.97 -6.58
CA VAL A 73 1.59 7.46 -5.71
C VAL A 73 2.10 7.45 -4.28
N PHE A 74 1.23 7.77 -3.32
CA PHE A 74 1.53 7.73 -1.89
C PHE A 74 0.34 7.13 -1.15
N ARG A 75 0.55 6.01 -0.47
CA ARG A 75 -0.48 5.37 0.37
C ARG A 75 -0.44 5.90 1.77
N ILE A 76 -1.59 6.28 2.32
CA ILE A 76 -1.71 6.98 3.60
C ILE A 76 -2.53 6.09 4.54
N PRO A 77 -1.86 5.24 5.34
CA PRO A 77 -2.48 4.46 6.40
C PRO A 77 -3.16 5.34 7.44
N PHE A 78 -4.38 4.99 7.85
CA PHE A 78 -5.12 5.63 8.93
C PHE A 78 -6.02 4.62 9.67
N LEU A 79 -6.40 4.88 10.92
CA LEU A 79 -7.34 3.99 11.64
C LEU A 79 -8.79 4.40 11.42
N MET A 80 -9.64 3.44 11.06
CA MET A 80 -11.09 3.60 10.98
C MET A 80 -11.67 4.18 12.28
N GLU A 81 -11.21 3.71 13.45
CA GLU A 81 -11.70 4.13 14.77
C GLU A 81 -11.24 5.55 15.16
N ARG A 82 -10.22 6.09 14.51
CA ARG A 82 -9.86 7.50 14.69
C ARG A 82 -10.67 8.38 13.74
N LEU A 83 -10.90 7.90 12.53
CA LEU A 83 -11.68 8.63 11.52
C LEU A 83 -13.16 8.65 11.87
N VAL A 84 -13.75 7.53 12.27
CA VAL A 84 -15.17 7.37 12.61
C VAL A 84 -15.23 6.56 13.92
N PRO A 85 -15.24 7.18 15.11
CA PRO A 85 -14.89 6.52 16.38
C PRO A 85 -15.98 5.68 17.06
N ASP A 86 -17.25 6.09 17.01
CA ASP A 86 -18.30 5.43 17.80
C ASP A 86 -18.86 4.16 17.13
N SER A 87 -19.00 4.21 15.81
CA SER A 87 -19.55 3.15 14.96
C SER A 87 -19.13 3.42 13.53
N MET A 88 -18.91 2.38 12.72
CA MET A 88 -18.62 2.52 11.28
C MET A 88 -19.68 3.34 10.50
N THR A 89 -20.92 3.39 11.00
CA THR A 89 -22.01 4.19 10.40
C THR A 89 -22.12 5.60 10.98
N GLY A 90 -21.18 5.99 11.84
CA GLY A 90 -21.18 7.25 12.57
C GLY A 90 -20.71 8.44 11.73
N THR A 91 -20.60 9.58 12.41
CA THR A 91 -20.03 10.79 11.83
C THR A 91 -18.51 10.76 11.97
N PRO A 92 -17.74 11.18 10.96
CA PRO A 92 -16.30 11.30 11.11
C PRO A 92 -15.89 12.29 12.21
N ASP A 93 -14.80 12.01 12.92
CA ASP A 93 -14.14 12.99 13.77
C ASP A 93 -13.63 14.15 12.90
N SER A 94 -14.10 15.36 13.17
CA SER A 94 -13.82 16.51 12.32
C SER A 94 -12.35 16.92 12.29
N THR A 95 -11.60 16.62 13.36
CA THR A 95 -10.18 16.98 13.46
C THR A 95 -9.36 16.00 12.66
N TYR A 96 -9.55 14.70 12.91
CA TYR A 96 -8.84 13.63 12.20
C TYR A 96 -9.15 13.65 10.70
N LEU A 97 -10.43 13.83 10.32
CA LEU A 97 -10.81 13.97 8.92
C LEU A 97 -10.17 15.20 8.26
N LYS A 98 -10.11 16.34 8.97
CA LYS A 98 -9.47 17.55 8.43
C LYS A 98 -8.00 17.32 8.12
N ASP A 99 -7.28 16.64 9.02
CA ASP A 99 -5.86 16.38 8.84
C ASP A 99 -5.60 15.32 7.75
N LEU A 100 -6.45 14.29 7.64
CA LEU A 100 -6.44 13.35 6.52
C LEU A 100 -6.61 14.09 5.19
N LYS A 101 -7.63 14.96 5.10
CA LYS A 101 -7.90 15.77 3.91
C LYS A 101 -6.72 16.68 3.57
N SER A 102 -6.07 17.27 4.58
CA SER A 102 -4.88 18.10 4.38
C SER A 102 -3.71 17.31 3.79
N THR A 103 -3.46 16.11 4.30
CA THR A 103 -2.39 15.23 3.79
C THR A 103 -2.68 14.76 2.36
N VAL A 104 -3.91 14.30 2.10
CA VAL A 104 -4.37 13.90 0.76
C VAL A 104 -4.28 15.07 -0.23
N GLN A 105 -4.68 16.28 0.18
CA GLN A 105 -4.57 17.47 -0.65
C GLN A 105 -3.10 17.78 -0.96
N ALA A 106 -2.21 17.73 0.03
CA ALA A 106 -0.79 17.98 -0.20
C ALA A 106 -0.18 17.01 -1.22
N VAL A 107 -0.56 15.73 -1.20
CA VAL A 107 -0.15 14.75 -2.22
C VAL A 107 -0.74 15.12 -3.59
N THR A 108 -2.07 15.31 -3.66
CA THR A 108 -2.78 15.45 -4.93
C THR A 108 -2.54 16.79 -5.64
N ASP A 109 -2.21 17.84 -4.90
CA ASP A 109 -1.80 19.15 -5.46
C ASP A 109 -0.46 19.07 -6.23
N THR A 110 0.37 18.04 -5.97
CA THR A 110 1.58 17.76 -6.78
C THR A 110 1.29 17.00 -8.08
N GLY A 111 0.04 16.59 -8.29
CA GLY A 111 -0.41 15.73 -9.40
C GLY A 111 -0.19 14.23 -9.18
N ALA A 112 0.40 13.83 -8.04
CA ALA A 112 0.49 12.43 -7.60
C ALA A 112 -0.85 11.88 -7.13
N TYR A 113 -0.94 10.56 -6.99
CA TYR A 113 -2.09 9.87 -6.44
C TYR A 113 -1.95 9.66 -4.93
N ALA A 114 -3.04 9.83 -4.19
CA ALA A 114 -3.13 9.52 -2.76
C ALA A 114 -4.02 8.28 -2.57
N VAL A 115 -3.46 7.19 -2.04
CA VAL A 115 -4.23 6.00 -1.66
C VAL A 115 -4.69 6.18 -0.21
N LEU A 116 -6.00 6.13 0.01
CA LEU A 116 -6.60 6.20 1.34
C LEU A 116 -6.74 4.76 1.86
N ASP A 117 -5.92 4.42 2.83
CA ASP A 117 -5.85 3.07 3.43
C ASP A 117 -6.40 3.09 4.87
N PRO A 118 -7.62 2.57 5.10
CA PRO A 118 -8.04 2.18 6.45
C PRO A 118 -7.25 0.94 6.88
N HIS A 119 -6.20 1.18 7.67
CA HIS A 119 -5.16 0.22 8.05
C HIS A 119 -5.61 -0.72 9.17
N ASN A 120 -6.63 -1.53 8.88
CA ASN A 120 -7.53 -2.09 9.89
C ASN A 120 -7.66 -3.62 9.89
N TYR A 121 -7.02 -4.33 8.96
CA TYR A 121 -6.96 -5.80 8.98
C TYR A 121 -8.33 -6.48 8.91
N GLY A 122 -9.31 -5.86 8.24
CA GLY A 122 -10.70 -6.30 8.22
C GLY A 122 -11.41 -6.22 9.58
N ARG A 123 -10.89 -5.41 10.51
CA ARG A 123 -11.36 -5.31 11.90
C ARG A 123 -11.66 -3.87 12.30
N TYR A 124 -12.67 -3.72 13.12
CA TYR A 124 -13.05 -2.45 13.75
C TYR A 124 -13.26 -2.69 15.25
N SER A 125 -12.61 -1.87 16.09
CA SER A 125 -12.53 -2.08 17.55
C SER A 125 -12.03 -3.49 17.91
N GLY A 126 -11.05 -3.98 17.15
CA GLY A 126 -10.43 -5.30 17.33
C GLY A 126 -11.28 -6.51 16.91
N SER A 127 -12.52 -6.30 16.46
CA SER A 127 -13.43 -7.37 16.02
C SER A 127 -13.52 -7.43 14.51
N ILE A 128 -13.65 -8.64 13.95
CA ILE A 128 -13.89 -8.83 12.51
C ILE A 128 -15.13 -8.04 12.09
N ILE A 129 -15.00 -7.26 11.03
CA ILE A 129 -16.12 -6.55 10.39
C ILE A 129 -17.00 -7.61 9.72
N THR A 130 -18.17 -7.88 10.30
CA THR A 130 -19.11 -8.90 9.79
C THR A 130 -20.28 -8.29 9.01
N SER A 131 -20.54 -7.00 9.20
CA SER A 131 -21.66 -6.28 8.60
C SER A 131 -21.21 -5.56 7.32
N THR A 132 -21.53 -6.15 6.17
CA THR A 132 -21.26 -5.52 4.86
C THR A 132 -22.04 -4.21 4.68
N SER A 133 -23.23 -4.07 5.26
CA SER A 133 -24.01 -2.82 5.19
C SER A 133 -23.37 -1.68 5.99
N ASP A 134 -22.78 -1.98 7.14
CA ASP A 134 -22.11 -0.96 7.96
C ASP A 134 -20.80 -0.54 7.29
N PHE A 135 -20.07 -1.49 6.71
CA PHE A 135 -18.85 -1.23 5.95
C PHE A 135 -19.13 -0.44 4.66
N GLN A 136 -20.22 -0.75 3.94
CA GLN A 136 -20.69 0.05 2.81
C GLN A 136 -21.03 1.48 3.24
N SER A 137 -21.65 1.65 4.42
CA SER A 137 -22.02 2.97 4.95
C SER A 137 -20.78 3.78 5.34
N PHE A 138 -19.80 3.15 5.98
CA PHE A 138 -18.48 3.74 6.24
C PHE A 138 -17.87 4.25 4.93
N TRP A 139 -17.78 3.39 3.92
CA TRP A 139 -17.18 3.74 2.63
C TRP A 139 -17.95 4.83 1.89
N LYS A 140 -19.28 4.84 1.97
CA LYS A 140 -20.09 5.92 1.41
C LYS A 140 -19.79 7.26 2.08
N THR A 141 -19.65 7.27 3.41
CA THR A 141 -19.31 8.47 4.18
C THR A 141 -17.91 8.97 3.81
N VAL A 142 -16.90 8.12 3.85
CA VAL A 142 -15.51 8.50 3.55
C VAL A 142 -15.36 8.94 2.11
N ALA A 143 -15.84 8.15 1.14
CA ALA A 143 -15.70 8.50 -0.28
C ALA A 143 -16.43 9.80 -0.66
N GLY A 144 -17.51 10.14 0.05
CA GLY A 144 -18.23 11.41 -0.15
C GLY A 144 -17.35 12.64 0.08
N GLU A 145 -16.38 12.55 1.02
CA GLU A 145 -15.45 13.64 1.33
C GLU A 145 -14.40 13.88 0.23
N PHE A 146 -14.19 12.89 -0.64
CA PHE A 146 -13.13 12.88 -1.67
C PHE A 146 -13.66 12.69 -3.10
N ALA A 147 -14.98 12.63 -3.30
CA ALA A 147 -15.60 12.20 -4.55
C ALA A 147 -15.20 13.03 -5.78
N SER A 148 -14.84 14.30 -5.61
CA SER A 148 -14.41 15.18 -6.71
C SER A 148 -12.90 15.16 -6.98
N ASN A 149 -12.09 14.51 -6.13
CA ASN A 149 -10.65 14.45 -6.31
C ASN A 149 -10.28 13.19 -7.13
N GLU A 150 -9.97 13.38 -8.41
CA GLU A 150 -9.65 12.29 -9.34
C GLU A 150 -8.29 11.63 -9.09
N LYS A 151 -7.47 12.22 -8.21
CA LYS A 151 -6.17 11.70 -7.80
C LYS A 151 -6.23 10.90 -6.51
N VAL A 152 -7.42 10.76 -5.91
CA VAL A 152 -7.65 9.81 -4.83
C VAL A 152 -7.82 8.40 -5.39
N ILE A 153 -7.24 7.44 -4.70
CA ILE A 153 -7.47 6.00 -4.83
C ILE A 153 -8.01 5.54 -3.48
N PHE A 154 -9.03 4.69 -3.48
CA PHE A 154 -9.58 4.11 -2.26
C PHE A 154 -9.08 2.68 -2.12
N ASP A 155 -8.33 2.39 -1.06
CA ASP A 155 -8.00 1.02 -0.65
C ASP A 155 -9.09 0.55 0.31
N THR A 156 -9.72 -0.58 0.02
CA THR A 156 -10.86 -1.09 0.80
C THR A 156 -10.53 -1.35 2.27
N ASN A 157 -9.36 -1.92 2.57
CA ASN A 157 -8.87 -2.19 3.92
C ASN A 157 -7.53 -2.92 3.83
N ASN A 158 -6.55 -2.46 4.60
CA ASN A 158 -5.29 -3.16 4.75
C ASN A 158 -5.47 -4.62 5.17
N GLU A 159 -4.90 -5.55 4.40
CA GLU A 159 -4.54 -6.91 4.82
C GLU A 159 -5.62 -7.69 5.59
N PHE A 160 -6.75 -8.01 4.95
CA PHE A 160 -7.69 -8.97 5.53
C PHE A 160 -6.96 -10.27 5.92
N HIS A 161 -7.22 -10.79 7.11
CA HIS A 161 -6.60 -12.04 7.57
C HIS A 161 -7.44 -12.79 8.60
N ASP A 162 -7.28 -14.12 8.63
CA ASP A 162 -7.97 -15.02 9.58
C ASP A 162 -9.50 -14.80 9.60
N MET A 163 -10.07 -14.55 8.42
CA MET A 163 -11.48 -14.27 8.19
C MET A 163 -12.06 -15.26 7.17
N GLU A 164 -13.38 -15.41 7.18
CA GLU A 164 -14.07 -16.24 6.20
C GLU A 164 -13.96 -15.58 4.79
N GLN A 165 -13.63 -16.39 3.77
CA GLN A 165 -13.25 -15.88 2.45
C GLN A 165 -14.42 -15.24 1.69
N SER A 166 -15.65 -15.72 1.87
CA SER A 166 -16.84 -15.11 1.29
C SER A 166 -17.19 -13.76 1.93
N LEU A 167 -16.87 -13.57 3.22
CA LEU A 167 -16.98 -12.30 3.92
C LEU A 167 -15.97 -11.30 3.37
N VAL A 168 -14.71 -11.68 3.14
CA VAL A 168 -13.71 -10.78 2.52
C VAL A 168 -14.18 -10.30 1.13
N LEU A 169 -14.74 -11.21 0.32
CA LEU A 169 -15.38 -10.84 -0.95
C LEU A 169 -16.54 -9.87 -0.74
N GLY A 170 -17.42 -10.15 0.23
CA GLY A 170 -18.58 -9.32 0.55
C GLY A 170 -18.20 -7.91 1.04
N LEU A 171 -17.15 -7.78 1.83
CA LEU A 171 -16.64 -6.51 2.34
C LEU A 171 -16.02 -5.67 1.21
N ASN A 172 -15.20 -6.27 0.36
CA ASN A 172 -14.66 -5.59 -0.82
C ASN A 172 -15.77 -5.09 -1.75
N GLN A 173 -16.78 -5.92 -2.04
CA GLN A 173 -17.92 -5.49 -2.87
C GLN A 173 -18.72 -4.37 -2.19
N ALA A 174 -18.95 -4.46 -0.87
CA ALA A 174 -19.62 -3.43 -0.10
C ALA A 174 -18.86 -2.08 -0.11
N ALA A 175 -17.53 -2.11 -0.04
CA ALA A 175 -16.71 -0.92 -0.18
C ALA A 175 -16.89 -0.29 -1.57
N ILE A 176 -16.77 -1.08 -2.64
CA ILE A 176 -16.99 -0.61 -4.01
C ILE A 176 -18.37 0.04 -4.15
N ASP A 177 -19.41 -0.66 -3.71
CA ASP A 177 -20.79 -0.18 -3.81
C ASP A 177 -21.00 1.13 -3.03
N GLY A 178 -20.41 1.24 -1.82
CA GLY A 178 -20.44 2.44 -0.99
C GLY A 178 -19.74 3.63 -1.63
N ILE A 179 -18.51 3.42 -2.12
CA ILE A 179 -17.69 4.42 -2.81
C ILE A 179 -18.44 4.94 -4.04
N ARG A 180 -18.95 4.05 -4.90
CA ARG A 180 -19.68 4.46 -6.10
C ARG A 180 -21.00 5.15 -5.78
N ALA A 181 -21.71 4.70 -4.73
CA ALA A 181 -22.94 5.35 -4.27
C ALA A 181 -22.73 6.74 -3.67
N ALA A 182 -21.50 7.07 -3.23
CA ALA A 182 -21.13 8.42 -2.78
C ALA A 182 -20.90 9.41 -3.94
N GLY A 183 -20.86 8.93 -5.19
CA GLY A 183 -20.58 9.75 -6.37
C GLY A 183 -19.11 9.78 -6.80
N ALA A 184 -18.23 9.04 -6.10
CA ALA A 184 -16.82 8.90 -6.45
C ALA A 184 -16.67 7.92 -7.64
N LYS A 185 -16.78 8.44 -8.86
CA LYS A 185 -16.88 7.65 -10.11
C LYS A 185 -15.58 7.60 -10.92
N THR A 186 -14.63 8.48 -10.64
CA THR A 186 -13.41 8.62 -11.44
C THR A 186 -12.24 7.86 -10.84
N GLN A 187 -12.25 7.65 -9.52
CA GLN A 187 -11.20 7.06 -8.72
C GLN A 187 -11.05 5.55 -8.97
N TYR A 188 -9.81 5.07 -8.90
CA TYR A 188 -9.52 3.64 -8.76
C TYR A 188 -9.92 3.16 -7.37
N ILE A 189 -10.23 1.86 -7.28
CA ILE A 189 -10.46 1.17 -6.01
C ILE A 189 -9.48 0.01 -5.94
N PHE A 190 -8.61 0.05 -4.94
CA PHE A 190 -7.71 -1.02 -4.61
C PHE A 190 -8.43 -1.99 -3.69
N VAL A 191 -8.49 -3.25 -4.11
CA VAL A 191 -9.17 -4.32 -3.38
C VAL A 191 -8.13 -5.27 -2.82
N GLU A 192 -8.28 -5.61 -1.55
CA GLU A 192 -7.33 -6.44 -0.82
C GLU A 192 -7.94 -7.80 -0.46
N GLY A 193 -7.07 -8.81 -0.44
CA GLY A 193 -7.44 -10.18 -0.18
C GLY A 193 -7.18 -10.64 1.25
N ASN A 194 -7.62 -11.85 1.53
CA ASN A 194 -7.31 -12.55 2.77
C ASN A 194 -5.85 -13.03 2.77
N SER A 195 -5.39 -13.61 3.88
CA SER A 195 -3.99 -13.99 4.09
C SER A 195 -3.03 -12.80 3.90
N TYR A 196 -3.40 -11.67 4.50
CA TYR A 196 -2.63 -10.41 4.47
C TYR A 196 -2.38 -9.92 3.04
N SER A 197 -3.37 -10.14 2.16
CA SER A 197 -3.27 -9.82 0.73
C SER A 197 -1.99 -10.33 0.02
N GLY A 198 -1.34 -11.38 0.55
CA GLY A 198 0.00 -11.75 0.12
C GLY A 198 0.05 -12.36 -1.28
N ALA A 199 0.86 -11.79 -2.18
CA ALA A 199 0.95 -12.23 -3.57
C ALA A 199 1.33 -13.72 -3.71
N TRP A 200 2.30 -14.19 -2.92
CA TRP A 200 2.75 -15.59 -2.89
C TRP A 200 1.68 -16.64 -2.58
N LYS A 201 0.56 -16.24 -1.96
CA LYS A 201 -0.57 -17.11 -1.61
C LYS A 201 -1.85 -16.72 -2.34
N TRP A 202 -1.79 -15.72 -3.21
CA TRP A 202 -2.97 -15.09 -3.79
C TRP A 202 -3.87 -16.08 -4.53
N ALA A 203 -3.29 -16.87 -5.43
CA ALA A 203 -4.05 -17.80 -6.26
C ALA A 203 -4.73 -18.93 -5.46
N ASP A 204 -4.16 -19.30 -4.31
CA ASP A 204 -4.68 -20.37 -3.46
C ASP A 204 -5.81 -19.89 -2.54
N THR A 205 -5.69 -18.68 -2.00
CA THR A 205 -6.62 -18.13 -1.02
C THR A 205 -7.72 -17.27 -1.66
N ASN A 206 -7.36 -16.42 -2.62
CA ASN A 206 -8.15 -15.26 -3.03
C ASN A 206 -8.80 -15.40 -4.42
N ASP A 207 -8.89 -16.62 -4.96
CA ASP A 207 -9.45 -16.86 -6.29
C ASP A 207 -10.89 -16.35 -6.45
N ASN A 208 -11.70 -16.34 -5.37
CA ASN A 208 -13.07 -15.85 -5.42
C ASN A 208 -13.17 -14.33 -5.69
N LEU A 209 -12.11 -13.56 -5.41
CA LEU A 209 -12.11 -12.10 -5.61
C LEU A 209 -12.22 -11.69 -7.07
N LYS A 210 -11.93 -12.58 -8.04
CA LYS A 210 -12.20 -12.30 -9.47
C LYS A 210 -13.67 -11.96 -9.76
N GLY A 211 -14.57 -12.34 -8.86
CA GLY A 211 -16.02 -12.08 -8.93
C GLY A 211 -16.42 -10.67 -8.50
N LEU A 212 -15.50 -9.83 -7.99
CA LEU A 212 -15.78 -8.42 -7.70
C LEU A 212 -16.16 -7.67 -8.97
N THR A 213 -17.10 -6.74 -8.83
CA THR A 213 -17.60 -5.90 -9.93
C THR A 213 -17.60 -4.43 -9.55
N ASP A 214 -17.23 -3.58 -10.51
CA ASP A 214 -17.28 -2.13 -10.39
C ASP A 214 -17.92 -1.55 -11.65
N PRO A 215 -19.00 -0.76 -11.54
CA PRO A 215 -19.61 -0.13 -12.72
C PRO A 215 -18.68 0.84 -13.47
N GLN A 216 -17.56 1.26 -12.87
CA GLN A 216 -16.57 2.14 -13.49
C GLN A 216 -15.37 1.40 -14.09
N ASP A 217 -15.30 0.07 -13.90
CA ASP A 217 -14.19 -0.80 -14.35
C ASP A 217 -12.80 -0.31 -13.91
N LYS A 218 -12.67 0.07 -12.62
CA LYS A 218 -11.41 0.57 -12.03
C LYS A 218 -10.96 -0.20 -10.79
N ILE A 219 -11.28 -1.49 -10.72
CA ILE A 219 -10.74 -2.38 -9.68
C ILE A 219 -9.28 -2.69 -10.01
N VAL A 220 -8.41 -2.56 -9.00
CA VAL A 220 -7.03 -3.04 -9.02
C VAL A 220 -6.84 -3.93 -7.80
N TYR A 221 -6.27 -5.12 -8.00
CA TYR A 221 -6.02 -6.06 -6.91
C TYR A 221 -4.70 -5.72 -6.25
N GLU A 222 -4.79 -5.09 -5.08
CA GLU A 222 -3.64 -4.73 -4.27
C GLU A 222 -3.16 -5.96 -3.52
N MET A 223 -1.87 -6.26 -3.66
CA MET A 223 -1.21 -7.37 -2.99
C MET A 223 0.02 -6.89 -2.26
N HIS A 224 0.41 -7.57 -1.20
CA HIS A 224 1.64 -7.29 -0.47
C HIS A 224 2.67 -8.40 -0.67
N GLN A 225 3.94 -8.04 -0.63
CA GLN A 225 5.01 -9.03 -0.71
C GLN A 225 6.29 -8.61 -0.01
N TYR A 226 6.54 -9.22 1.15
CA TYR A 226 7.84 -9.19 1.80
C TYR A 226 8.71 -10.38 1.39
N LEU A 227 10.00 -10.31 1.70
CA LEU A 227 11.04 -11.18 1.13
C LEU A 227 11.71 -12.09 2.16
N ASP A 228 11.42 -11.88 3.44
CA ASP A 228 11.86 -12.74 4.53
C ASP A 228 11.16 -14.10 4.52
N SER A 229 11.66 -15.06 5.30
CA SER A 229 11.31 -16.48 5.19
C SER A 229 9.81 -16.78 5.28
N ASP A 230 9.09 -16.03 6.12
CA ASP A 230 7.64 -16.15 6.31
C ASP A 230 6.81 -15.07 5.62
N GLY A 231 7.46 -14.13 4.92
CA GLY A 231 6.81 -13.06 4.16
C GLY A 231 6.10 -12.03 5.04
N SER A 232 6.50 -11.89 6.31
CA SER A 232 5.93 -10.94 7.26
C SER A 232 6.53 -9.53 7.18
N GLY A 233 7.72 -9.38 6.61
CA GLY A 233 8.41 -8.09 6.57
C GLY A 233 9.01 -7.68 7.92
N THR A 234 9.36 -8.63 8.77
CA THR A 234 9.87 -8.36 10.12
C THR A 234 11.35 -8.69 10.28
N SER A 235 12.01 -9.17 9.23
CA SER A 235 13.43 -9.48 9.20
C SER A 235 14.17 -8.78 8.06
N GLU A 236 15.35 -8.23 8.37
CA GLU A 236 16.28 -7.68 7.36
C GLU A 236 16.82 -8.74 6.38
N THR A 237 16.60 -10.03 6.65
CA THR A 237 17.12 -11.13 5.83
C THR A 237 16.08 -11.60 4.82
N CYS A 238 16.45 -11.60 3.55
CA CYS A 238 15.63 -12.20 2.48
C CYS A 238 15.88 -13.71 2.40
N ALA A 239 14.90 -14.48 1.93
CA ALA A 239 15.05 -15.94 1.86
C ALA A 239 16.08 -16.38 0.79
N SER A 240 16.19 -15.62 -0.31
CA SER A 240 17.18 -15.77 -1.38
C SER A 240 17.23 -14.48 -2.20
N SER A 241 18.19 -14.36 -3.12
CA SER A 241 18.23 -13.23 -4.07
C SER A 241 17.21 -13.31 -5.21
N THR A 242 16.44 -14.40 -5.31
CA THR A 242 15.41 -14.61 -6.34
C THR A 242 13.99 -14.65 -5.78
N ILE A 243 13.86 -14.65 -4.45
CA ILE A 243 12.59 -14.91 -3.75
C ILE A 243 11.48 -13.93 -4.16
N GLY A 244 11.82 -12.67 -4.42
CA GLY A 244 10.84 -11.65 -4.80
C GLY A 244 10.12 -11.99 -6.09
N LYS A 245 10.85 -12.38 -7.14
CA LYS A 245 10.25 -12.85 -8.40
C LYS A 245 9.40 -14.10 -8.16
N GLU A 246 9.98 -15.12 -7.51
CA GLU A 246 9.35 -16.43 -7.30
C GLU A 246 7.98 -16.30 -6.61
N ARG A 247 7.89 -15.39 -5.63
CA ARG A 247 6.65 -15.12 -4.90
C ARG A 247 5.57 -14.39 -5.71
N LEU A 248 5.90 -13.78 -6.85
CA LEU A 248 4.92 -13.10 -7.70
C LEU A 248 4.39 -13.95 -8.86
N GLU A 249 4.99 -15.09 -9.17
CA GLU A 249 4.69 -15.84 -10.41
C GLU A 249 3.24 -16.36 -10.46
N THR A 250 2.75 -16.87 -9.33
CA THR A 250 1.39 -17.42 -9.23
C THR A 250 0.33 -16.32 -9.30
N ALA A 251 0.53 -15.21 -8.59
CA ALA A 251 -0.32 -14.02 -8.66
C ALA A 251 -0.35 -13.41 -10.08
N THR A 252 0.81 -13.28 -10.73
CA THR A 252 0.91 -12.74 -12.09
C THR A 252 0.14 -13.61 -13.08
N THR A 253 0.27 -14.92 -12.97
CA THR A 253 -0.48 -15.88 -13.80
C THR A 253 -1.98 -15.76 -13.55
N TRP A 254 -2.39 -15.61 -12.28
CA TRP A 254 -3.79 -15.41 -11.92
C TRP A 254 -4.37 -14.12 -12.51
N LEU A 255 -3.65 -13.00 -12.42
CA LEU A 255 -4.07 -11.72 -13.00
C LEU A 255 -4.29 -11.84 -14.51
N LYS A 256 -3.34 -12.47 -15.23
CA LYS A 256 -3.44 -12.69 -16.67
C LYS A 256 -4.63 -13.57 -17.05
N ASN A 257 -4.79 -14.70 -16.37
CA ASN A 257 -5.86 -15.66 -16.66
C ASN A 257 -7.26 -15.09 -16.43
N ASN A 258 -7.39 -14.15 -15.48
CA ASN A 258 -8.66 -13.53 -15.11
C ASN A 258 -8.85 -12.13 -15.71
N ASN A 259 -7.92 -11.68 -16.58
CA ASN A 259 -7.91 -10.34 -17.17
C ASN A 259 -8.08 -9.22 -16.13
N LYS A 260 -7.28 -9.28 -15.06
CA LYS A 260 -7.29 -8.33 -13.96
C LYS A 260 -6.01 -7.51 -13.92
N LYS A 261 -6.06 -6.37 -13.24
CA LYS A 261 -4.91 -5.49 -12.97
C LYS A 261 -4.50 -5.62 -11.50
N GLY A 262 -3.22 -5.72 -11.24
CA GLY A 262 -2.66 -5.79 -9.90
C GLY A 262 -1.77 -4.59 -9.58
N PHE A 263 -1.60 -4.32 -8.29
CA PHE A 263 -0.66 -3.34 -7.75
C PHE A 263 0.02 -3.96 -6.53
N LEU A 264 1.31 -3.73 -6.35
CA LEU A 264 2.02 -4.23 -5.17
C LEU A 264 2.09 -3.12 -4.11
N GLY A 265 1.10 -3.09 -3.23
CA GLY A 265 0.85 -2.03 -2.23
C GLY A 265 1.87 -1.97 -1.10
N GLU A 266 2.53 -3.10 -0.81
CA GLU A 266 3.64 -3.14 0.12
C GLU A 266 4.70 -4.12 -0.35
N PHE A 267 5.95 -3.68 -0.35
CA PHE A 267 7.12 -4.54 -0.40
C PHE A 267 8.31 -3.84 0.24
N ALA A 268 9.24 -4.64 0.77
CA ALA A 268 10.49 -4.15 1.34
C ALA A 268 11.55 -5.25 1.41
N GLY A 269 12.80 -4.84 1.61
CA GLY A 269 13.94 -5.70 1.87
C GLY A 269 14.96 -5.00 2.75
N GLY A 270 15.74 -5.76 3.52
CA GLY A 270 16.82 -5.21 4.35
C GLY A 270 17.95 -4.63 3.50
N VAL A 271 18.81 -3.80 4.10
CA VAL A 271 19.97 -3.22 3.41
C VAL A 271 21.12 -4.22 3.40
N ASN A 272 21.11 -5.11 2.41
CA ASN A 272 22.16 -6.08 2.11
C ASN A 272 22.05 -6.56 0.66
N GLU A 273 23.17 -7.03 0.10
CA GLU A 273 23.29 -7.43 -1.31
C GLU A 273 22.22 -8.44 -1.75
N GLN A 274 21.91 -9.44 -0.92
CA GLN A 274 20.90 -10.45 -1.26
C GLN A 274 19.50 -9.85 -1.40
N CYS A 275 19.11 -8.98 -0.48
CA CYS A 275 17.81 -8.32 -0.53
C CYS A 275 17.73 -7.29 -1.66
N GLU A 276 18.82 -6.54 -1.92
CA GLU A 276 18.89 -5.61 -3.05
C GLU A 276 18.69 -6.35 -4.38
N GLU A 277 19.35 -7.49 -4.59
CA GLU A 277 19.13 -8.36 -5.75
C GLU A 277 17.68 -8.88 -5.83
N ALA A 278 17.10 -9.29 -4.71
CA ALA A 278 15.72 -9.80 -4.66
C ALA A 278 14.69 -8.73 -5.01
N VAL A 279 14.86 -7.51 -4.52
CA VAL A 279 14.01 -6.35 -4.85
C VAL A 279 14.17 -5.96 -6.31
N GLU A 280 15.39 -5.92 -6.84
CA GLU A 280 15.63 -5.65 -8.26
C GLU A 280 14.96 -6.69 -9.15
N GLY A 281 15.09 -7.97 -8.81
CA GLY A 281 14.46 -9.08 -9.51
C GLY A 281 12.92 -9.03 -9.46
N LEU A 282 12.36 -8.65 -8.32
CA LEU A 282 10.92 -8.45 -8.12
C LEU A 282 10.38 -7.35 -9.04
N LEU A 283 10.98 -6.16 -9.00
CA LEU A 283 10.52 -5.00 -9.79
C LEU A 283 10.73 -5.22 -11.29
N SER A 284 11.84 -5.86 -11.67
CA SER A 284 12.13 -6.21 -13.07
C SER A 284 11.08 -7.18 -13.61
N TYR A 285 10.75 -8.23 -12.84
CA TYR A 285 9.71 -9.18 -13.22
C TYR A 285 8.34 -8.51 -13.37
N MET A 286 7.96 -7.63 -12.43
CA MET A 286 6.71 -6.87 -12.55
C MET A 286 6.71 -5.96 -13.79
N SER A 287 7.82 -5.29 -14.08
CA SER A 287 7.97 -4.39 -15.23
C SER A 287 7.81 -5.14 -16.56
N ASP A 288 8.41 -6.34 -16.67
CA ASP A 288 8.23 -7.25 -17.81
C ASP A 288 6.78 -7.76 -17.96
N ASN A 289 5.98 -7.68 -16.90
CA ASN A 289 4.57 -8.08 -16.84
C ASN A 289 3.64 -6.89 -16.55
N SER A 290 4.02 -5.69 -17.01
CA SER A 290 3.26 -4.45 -16.86
C SER A 290 1.93 -4.43 -17.63
N ASP A 291 1.66 -5.47 -18.43
CA ASP A 291 0.33 -5.73 -18.96
C ASP A 291 -0.70 -6.05 -17.87
N VAL A 292 -0.27 -6.54 -16.70
CA VAL A 292 -1.14 -6.79 -15.54
C VAL A 292 -0.71 -6.04 -14.28
N TRP A 293 0.58 -5.78 -14.08
CA TRP A 293 1.08 -5.01 -12.93
C TRP A 293 1.11 -3.52 -13.23
N MET A 294 0.27 -2.76 -12.54
CA MET A 294 0.18 -1.31 -12.68
C MET A 294 1.29 -0.56 -11.94
N GLY A 295 1.99 -1.21 -11.02
CA GLY A 295 2.96 -0.51 -10.18
C GLY A 295 3.29 -1.21 -8.88
N ALA A 296 4.10 -0.55 -8.08
CA ALA A 296 4.45 -0.97 -6.74
C ALA A 296 4.74 0.24 -5.84
N GLU A 297 4.55 0.11 -4.54
CA GLU A 297 5.00 1.10 -3.57
C GLU A 297 5.70 0.47 -2.37
N TRP A 298 6.73 1.17 -1.89
CA TRP A 298 7.61 0.69 -0.85
C TRP A 298 6.98 0.85 0.55
N TRP A 299 7.21 -0.12 1.43
CA TRP A 299 6.91 0.01 2.85
C TRP A 299 8.20 0.28 3.64
N SER A 300 8.41 1.45 4.26
CA SER A 300 7.54 2.63 4.30
C SER A 300 8.36 3.92 4.52
N ALA A 301 7.76 5.07 4.21
CA ALA A 301 8.16 6.41 4.65
C ALA A 301 7.25 6.86 5.81
N GLY A 302 7.57 8.00 6.40
CA GLY A 302 6.85 8.55 7.54
C GLY A 302 7.78 9.10 8.64
N PRO A 303 7.37 10.15 9.36
CA PRO A 303 8.28 10.94 10.19
C PRO A 303 8.70 10.25 11.50
N TRP A 304 8.06 9.13 11.88
CA TRP A 304 8.25 8.47 13.18
C TRP A 304 8.92 7.10 13.11
N TRP A 305 9.50 6.74 11.97
CA TRP A 305 10.18 5.46 11.81
C TRP A 305 11.53 5.34 12.51
N GLY A 306 12.22 6.46 12.78
CA GLY A 306 13.54 6.43 13.40
C GLY A 306 14.51 5.53 12.64
N THR A 307 15.06 4.51 13.30
CA THR A 307 16.02 3.57 12.71
C THR A 307 15.39 2.36 12.01
N TYR A 308 14.07 2.34 11.83
CA TYR A 308 13.36 1.20 11.21
C TYR A 308 14.05 0.74 9.93
N MET A 309 14.23 -0.58 9.82
CA MET A 309 15.07 -1.22 8.79
C MET A 309 14.65 -0.91 7.36
N TYR A 310 13.36 -0.63 7.12
CA TYR A 310 12.84 -0.30 5.80
C TYR A 310 12.47 1.18 5.63
N SER A 311 12.83 2.04 6.59
CA SER A 311 12.51 3.45 6.49
C SER A 311 13.15 4.06 5.22
N ILE A 312 12.31 4.54 4.31
CA ILE A 312 12.72 5.32 3.14
C ILE A 312 12.39 6.81 3.33
N GLU A 313 12.17 7.26 4.56
CA GLU A 313 11.95 8.67 4.88
C GLU A 313 13.17 9.52 4.50
N PRO A 314 13.03 10.54 3.64
CA PRO A 314 14.15 11.39 3.26
C PRO A 314 14.71 12.19 4.45
N THR A 315 16.01 12.39 4.59
CA THR A 315 17.13 11.79 3.83
C THR A 315 17.81 10.67 4.58
N ASP A 316 17.30 10.35 5.77
CA ASP A 316 18.06 9.67 6.82
C ASP A 316 17.48 8.29 7.16
N GLY A 317 16.37 7.90 6.52
CA GLY A 317 15.82 6.55 6.65
C GLY A 317 16.83 5.48 6.27
N THR A 318 16.88 4.39 7.03
CA THR A 318 17.85 3.29 6.87
C THR A 318 17.92 2.76 5.44
N ALA A 319 16.78 2.64 4.76
CA ALA A 319 16.67 2.14 3.39
C ALA A 319 16.81 3.23 2.31
N TYR A 320 16.70 4.53 2.68
CA TYR A 320 16.64 5.65 1.74
C TYR A 320 17.77 5.66 0.72
N SER A 321 19.01 5.71 1.20
CA SER A 321 20.18 5.85 0.32
C SER A 321 20.47 4.62 -0.55
N THR A 322 20.04 3.43 -0.12
CA THR A 322 20.24 2.16 -0.83
C THR A 322 19.15 1.92 -1.86
N TYR A 323 17.88 2.00 -1.45
CA TYR A 323 16.76 1.57 -2.29
C TYR A 323 16.23 2.67 -3.21
N LEU A 324 16.33 3.96 -2.85
CA LEU A 324 15.86 5.02 -3.74
C LEU A 324 16.52 4.97 -5.14
N PRO A 325 17.85 4.76 -5.30
CA PRO A 325 18.47 4.57 -6.61
C PRO A 325 17.94 3.35 -7.39
N ILE A 326 17.56 2.28 -6.68
CA ILE A 326 16.96 1.08 -7.28
C ILE A 326 15.55 1.41 -7.80
N LEU A 327 14.72 2.03 -6.96
CA LEU A 327 13.35 2.42 -7.31
C LEU A 327 13.30 3.43 -8.47
N LYS A 328 14.24 4.39 -8.51
CA LYS A 328 14.38 5.38 -9.60
C LYS A 328 14.53 4.77 -10.99
N LYS A 329 15.00 3.52 -11.09
CA LYS A 329 15.04 2.80 -12.38
C LYS A 329 13.64 2.63 -12.98
N TYR A 330 12.62 2.52 -12.13
CA TYR A 330 11.24 2.18 -12.48
C TYR A 330 10.24 3.35 -12.45
N PHE A 331 10.66 4.53 -11.97
CA PHE A 331 9.81 5.71 -11.94
C PHE A 331 9.23 6.04 -13.33
N VAL A 332 8.00 6.56 -13.31
CA VAL A 332 7.24 6.87 -14.51
C VAL A 332 7.61 8.27 -14.97
N ASP A 333 8.02 8.38 -16.24
CA ASP A 333 8.31 9.68 -16.83
C ASP A 333 7.07 10.58 -16.73
N ALA A 334 7.26 11.82 -16.24
CA ALA A 334 6.17 12.79 -16.19
C ALA A 334 5.60 12.98 -17.61
N PRO A 335 4.27 12.93 -17.81
CA PRO A 335 3.67 13.19 -19.12
C PRO A 335 4.05 14.61 -19.57
N GLY A 336 5.03 14.69 -20.48
CA GLY A 336 5.62 15.94 -20.97
C GLY A 336 7.15 15.98 -21.01
N SER A 337 7.87 15.03 -20.39
CA SER A 337 9.35 15.04 -20.36
C SER A 337 10.03 14.44 -21.59
N SER A 338 9.29 14.15 -22.68
CA SER A 338 9.90 13.75 -23.94
C SER A 338 10.63 14.93 -24.58
N THR A 339 11.81 15.26 -24.07
CA THR A 339 12.80 16.05 -24.78
C THR A 339 13.26 15.24 -25.98
N SER A 340 12.53 15.43 -27.07
CA SER A 340 12.99 15.08 -28.40
C SER A 340 14.21 15.96 -28.68
N SER A 341 15.41 15.44 -28.43
CA SER A 341 16.67 16.07 -28.80
C SER A 341 16.80 16.04 -30.33
N SER A 342 16.07 16.94 -30.99
CA SER A 342 16.32 17.31 -32.37
C SER A 342 17.67 18.05 -32.40
N ALA A 343 18.71 17.34 -32.82
CA ALA A 343 20.01 17.91 -33.10
C ALA A 343 19.87 18.92 -34.26
N LEU A 344 19.76 20.21 -33.93
CA LEU A 344 19.94 21.29 -34.88
C LEU A 344 21.37 21.24 -35.42
N ARG A 345 21.53 20.73 -36.64
CA ARG A 345 22.74 20.93 -37.45
C ARG A 345 22.81 22.41 -37.83
N SER A 346 23.76 23.11 -37.22
CA SER A 346 24.22 24.42 -37.66
C SER A 346 25.03 24.26 -38.95
N SER A 347 24.54 24.83 -40.06
CA SER A 347 25.35 25.09 -41.25
C SER A 347 25.29 26.58 -41.57
N THR A 348 26.41 27.25 -41.36
CA THR A 348 26.72 28.63 -41.71
C THR A 348 27.01 28.77 -43.21
N ALA A 349 26.42 29.79 -43.86
CA ALA A 349 26.99 30.72 -44.87
C ALA A 349 25.86 31.57 -45.52
N PRO A 350 26.15 32.68 -46.26
CA PRO A 350 26.22 34.05 -45.75
C PRO A 350 25.13 34.99 -46.32
N ALA A 351 25.02 36.18 -45.70
CA ALA A 351 24.01 37.20 -45.94
C ALA A 351 24.26 38.14 -47.14
N SER A 352 23.18 38.71 -47.70
CA SER A 352 23.08 40.11 -48.18
C SER A 352 21.66 40.49 -48.71
N PRO A 353 21.29 41.79 -48.82
CA PRO A 353 20.17 42.34 -48.04
C PRO A 353 19.02 43.00 -48.85
N SER A 354 17.90 43.31 -48.18
CA SER A 354 16.97 44.43 -48.46
C SER A 354 15.97 44.52 -47.29
N ALA A 355 15.98 45.56 -46.46
CA ALA A 355 15.48 46.93 -46.61
C ALA A 355 14.07 47.11 -46.01
N SER A 356 14.00 47.97 -44.97
CA SER A 356 12.87 48.80 -44.48
C SER A 356 11.52 48.11 -44.17
N THR A 357 10.82 48.38 -43.06
CA THR A 357 10.34 49.70 -42.64
C THR A 357 9.82 49.67 -41.19
N THR A 358 9.82 50.85 -40.58
CA THR A 358 9.45 51.29 -39.23
C THR A 358 7.95 51.21 -38.85
N SER A 359 7.65 51.00 -37.55
CA SER A 359 6.82 51.85 -36.63
C SER A 359 6.54 51.04 -35.33
N ALA A 360 6.92 51.39 -34.09
CA ALA A 360 6.47 52.51 -33.24
C ALA A 360 4.92 52.66 -33.23
N ALA A 361 4.16 52.72 -32.13
CA ALA A 361 4.45 52.71 -30.70
C ALA A 361 3.13 52.51 -29.88
N SER A 362 3.29 52.30 -28.57
CA SER A 362 2.52 52.90 -27.45
C SER A 362 1.15 52.37 -27.00
N THR A 363 1.16 51.75 -25.81
CA THR A 363 0.56 52.18 -24.53
C THR A 363 -0.78 52.93 -24.53
N THR A 364 -1.77 52.42 -23.78
CA THR A 364 -2.35 53.13 -22.61
C THR A 364 -3.27 52.24 -21.74
N THR A 365 -3.05 52.42 -20.44
CA THR A 365 -3.85 52.13 -19.25
C THR A 365 -5.26 52.72 -19.26
N SER A 366 -6.21 52.10 -18.56
CA SER A 366 -7.08 52.84 -17.62
C SER A 366 -7.72 51.91 -16.58
N SER A 367 -7.96 52.51 -15.42
CA SER A 367 -8.29 51.94 -14.12
C SER A 367 -9.79 51.79 -13.85
N ALA A 368 -10.04 51.12 -12.72
CA ALA A 368 -11.27 50.85 -11.99
C ALA A 368 -12.26 52.02 -11.78
N VAL A 369 -13.53 51.65 -11.52
CA VAL A 369 -14.41 52.31 -10.53
C VAL A 369 -15.51 51.36 -10.01
N GLU A 370 -15.93 51.66 -8.78
CA GLU A 370 -16.74 50.95 -7.79
C GLU A 370 -18.26 50.74 -8.04
N ALA A 371 -18.77 49.75 -7.30
CA ALA A 371 -20.02 49.66 -6.52
C ALA A 371 -21.41 49.75 -7.17
N VAL A 372 -22.29 48.80 -6.81
CA VAL A 372 -23.41 48.99 -5.87
C VAL A 372 -24.26 47.70 -5.75
N SER A 373 -24.68 47.40 -4.52
CA SER A 373 -25.62 46.34 -4.13
C SER A 373 -27.02 46.53 -4.71
N THR A 374 -27.72 45.43 -5.04
CA THR A 374 -29.18 45.35 -4.88
C THR A 374 -29.63 43.94 -4.54
N THR A 375 -30.26 43.86 -3.36
CA THR A 375 -31.05 42.75 -2.83
C THR A 375 -32.28 42.52 -3.71
N SER A 376 -32.61 41.26 -4.00
CA SER A 376 -33.95 40.89 -4.49
C SER A 376 -34.49 39.73 -3.66
N THR A 377 -35.48 40.06 -2.85
CA THR A 377 -36.40 39.16 -2.18
C THR A 377 -37.48 38.73 -3.17
N SER A 378 -37.91 37.47 -3.08
CA SER A 378 -39.20 37.02 -3.62
C SER A 378 -39.77 35.97 -2.67
N GLU A 379 -40.82 36.37 -1.97
CA GLU A 379 -41.73 35.51 -1.20
C GLU A 379 -42.70 34.76 -2.11
N VAL A 380 -43.54 33.92 -1.47
CA VAL A 380 -44.80 33.24 -1.92
C VAL A 380 -44.56 31.74 -2.18
N SER A 381 -45.26 30.77 -1.57
CA SER A 381 -46.42 30.77 -0.70
C SER A 381 -46.49 29.49 0.14
N THR A 382 -47.08 29.62 1.32
CA THR A 382 -47.53 28.55 2.21
C THR A 382 -48.75 27.81 1.66
N VAL A 383 -48.73 26.47 1.72
CA VAL A 383 -49.94 25.64 1.70
C VAL A 383 -49.75 24.42 2.62
N THR A 384 -50.54 24.37 3.70
CA THR A 384 -50.96 23.16 4.45
C THR A 384 -52.49 23.25 4.46
N PRO A 385 -53.25 22.16 4.27
CA PRO A 385 -53.53 21.16 5.32
C PRO A 385 -53.64 19.73 4.68
N THR A 386 -53.91 18.58 5.29
CA THR A 386 -54.61 18.17 6.51
C THR A 386 -54.17 16.73 6.83
N THR A 387 -54.12 16.44 8.11
CA THR A 387 -54.13 15.13 8.77
C THR A 387 -55.18 14.14 8.24
N LEU A 388 -54.78 12.87 8.05
CA LEU A 388 -55.67 11.72 8.25
C LEU A 388 -54.87 10.53 8.84
N SER A 389 -55.17 10.28 10.12
CA SER A 389 -54.97 9.03 10.85
C SER A 389 -55.55 7.85 10.06
N HIS A 390 -54.86 6.70 10.02
CA HIS A 390 -55.50 5.39 10.05
C HIS A 390 -54.59 4.35 10.72
N GLN A 391 -55.22 3.59 11.62
CA GLN A 391 -54.67 2.61 12.54
C GLN A 391 -54.24 1.31 11.84
N ALA A 392 -53.31 0.63 12.51
CA ALA A 392 -52.96 -0.77 12.32
C ALA A 392 -54.16 -1.72 12.51
N PRO A 393 -54.09 -2.93 11.93
CA PRO A 393 -54.75 -4.09 12.49
C PRO A 393 -53.74 -5.03 13.16
N ARG A 394 -53.98 -5.28 14.44
CA ARG A 394 -53.55 -6.47 15.19
C ARG A 394 -54.63 -7.55 15.03
N PRO A 395 -54.27 -8.84 15.08
CA PRO A 395 -54.94 -9.75 16.02
C PRO A 395 -53.88 -10.57 16.81
N ALA A 396 -53.84 -10.53 18.14
CA ALA A 396 -54.54 -11.43 19.07
C ALA A 396 -54.20 -12.92 18.77
N ALA A 397 -53.13 -13.47 19.35
CA ALA A 397 -53.07 -14.13 20.67
C ALA A 397 -54.00 -15.35 20.81
N GLN A 398 -53.41 -16.54 20.82
CA GLN A 398 -53.90 -17.65 21.64
C GLN A 398 -52.73 -18.41 22.27
N SER A 399 -52.83 -18.51 23.59
CA SER A 399 -51.94 -19.22 24.50
C SER A 399 -52.42 -20.68 24.59
N SER A 400 -51.50 -21.64 24.60
CA SER A 400 -51.75 -22.95 25.21
C SER A 400 -50.44 -23.49 25.77
N SER A 401 -50.32 -23.39 27.08
CA SER A 401 -49.37 -24.09 27.94
C SER A 401 -49.72 -25.56 28.04
N ALA A 402 -48.74 -26.44 27.85
CA ALA A 402 -48.69 -27.75 28.51
C ALA A 402 -47.22 -28.12 28.75
N ALA A 403 -46.84 -28.14 30.02
CA ALA A 403 -45.60 -28.72 30.50
C ALA A 403 -45.69 -30.26 30.45
N SER A 404 -44.57 -30.93 30.21
CA SER A 404 -44.12 -32.06 31.03
C SER A 404 -42.74 -32.58 30.64
N SER A 405 -41.85 -32.47 31.63
CA SER A 405 -40.91 -33.49 32.12
C SER A 405 -39.68 -33.90 31.29
N ALA A 406 -38.55 -33.70 31.97
CA ALA A 406 -37.20 -34.13 31.64
C ALA A 406 -37.05 -35.66 31.51
N VAL A 407 -36.13 -36.06 30.63
CA VAL A 407 -35.35 -37.31 30.77
C VAL A 407 -33.90 -36.99 30.39
N THR A 408 -33.04 -37.05 31.40
CA THR A 408 -31.58 -37.14 31.29
C THR A 408 -31.17 -38.48 30.68
N SER A 409 -30.28 -38.49 29.70
CA SER A 409 -29.51 -39.68 29.34
C SER A 409 -28.07 -39.32 29.02
N SER A 410 -27.19 -39.60 29.98
CA SER A 410 -25.74 -39.60 29.87
C SER A 410 -25.26 -40.76 29.00
N VAL A 411 -24.33 -40.51 28.08
CA VAL A 411 -23.58 -41.55 27.36
C VAL A 411 -22.10 -41.41 27.70
N PRO A 412 -21.36 -42.51 27.97
CA PRO A 412 -20.04 -42.46 28.59
C PRO A 412 -18.89 -42.33 27.57
N THR A 413 -17.84 -41.62 27.99
CA THR A 413 -16.55 -41.52 27.31
C THR A 413 -15.61 -42.60 27.86
N THR A 414 -15.32 -43.65 27.08
CA THR A 414 -14.17 -44.54 27.29
C THR A 414 -13.63 -45.02 25.95
N PHE A 415 -12.50 -44.47 25.51
CA PHE A 415 -11.67 -45.09 24.48
C PHE A 415 -10.43 -45.71 25.13
N SER A 416 -10.38 -47.03 25.01
CA SER A 416 -9.31 -47.93 25.43
C SER A 416 -8.18 -47.90 24.39
N THR A 417 -6.95 -47.83 24.87
CA THR A 417 -5.71 -47.90 24.08
C THR A 417 -5.40 -49.35 23.68
N ALA A 418 -5.04 -49.55 22.41
CA ALA A 418 -4.46 -50.80 21.90
C ALA A 418 -2.96 -50.57 21.54
N PRO A 419 -2.10 -51.61 21.61
CA PRO A 419 -0.65 -51.46 21.68
C PRO A 419 0.02 -51.36 20.31
N ALA A 420 1.07 -50.52 20.21
CA ALA A 420 1.93 -50.45 19.04
C ALA A 420 3.07 -51.47 19.11
N CYS A 421 3.32 -52.14 17.98
CA CYS A 421 4.42 -53.08 17.74
C CYS A 421 5.80 -52.47 18.03
N GLY A 422 6.65 -53.28 18.63
CA GLY A 422 8.03 -52.93 18.94
C GLY A 422 8.95 -52.96 17.71
N TYR A 423 9.77 -51.92 17.60
CA TYR A 423 11.11 -52.03 17.03
C TYR A 423 12.12 -51.53 18.06
N ARG A 424 13.11 -52.37 18.33
CA ARG A 424 14.12 -52.21 19.36
C ARG A 424 15.35 -51.58 18.71
N THR A 425 15.69 -50.35 19.08
CA THR A 425 17.00 -49.76 18.76
C THR A 425 17.62 -49.28 20.05
N THR A 426 18.69 -49.96 20.45
CA THR A 426 19.50 -49.64 21.63
C THR A 426 20.35 -48.41 21.31
N VAL A 427 20.15 -47.31 22.01
CA VAL A 427 21.09 -46.17 22.00
C VAL A 427 21.58 -45.95 23.42
N THR A 428 22.88 -46.15 23.60
CA THR A 428 23.64 -45.94 24.84
C THR A 428 23.73 -44.45 25.14
N VAL A 429 23.20 -44.02 26.30
CA VAL A 429 23.35 -42.64 26.78
C VAL A 429 24.73 -42.50 27.45
N ILE A 430 25.64 -41.77 26.82
CA ILE A 430 26.86 -41.27 27.47
C ILE A 430 26.53 -39.86 27.99
N ALA A 431 26.57 -39.70 29.31
CA ALA A 431 26.47 -38.41 29.97
C ALA A 431 27.65 -37.52 29.56
N SER A 432 27.35 -36.39 28.92
CA SER A 432 28.33 -35.36 28.59
C SER A 432 28.00 -34.08 29.35
N ARG A 433 29.02 -33.52 29.99
CA ARG A 433 29.00 -32.31 30.82
C ARG A 433 28.40 -31.12 30.08
N SER A 434 27.47 -30.44 30.73
CA SER A 434 26.98 -29.13 30.33
C SER A 434 28.07 -28.08 30.58
N THR A 435 28.67 -27.58 29.51
CA THR A 435 29.44 -26.34 29.52
C THR A 435 28.48 -25.19 29.22
N ALA A 436 28.26 -24.33 30.21
CA ALA A 436 27.53 -23.08 30.04
C ALA A 436 28.24 -22.19 29.01
N LEU A 437 27.51 -21.80 27.95
CA LEU A 437 27.88 -20.67 27.09
C LEU A 437 27.44 -19.35 27.74
N PRO A 438 28.13 -18.23 27.46
CA PRO A 438 27.87 -16.96 28.12
C PRO A 438 26.54 -16.37 27.64
N SER A 439 25.73 -15.89 28.59
CA SER A 439 24.59 -15.02 28.31
C SER A 439 25.09 -13.75 27.62
N SER A 440 24.81 -13.60 26.33
CA SER A 440 24.71 -12.27 25.73
C SER A 440 23.55 -11.56 26.40
N SER A 441 23.84 -10.48 27.12
CA SER A 441 22.84 -9.52 27.58
C SER A 441 22.02 -9.05 26.38
N ALA A 442 20.84 -9.63 26.20
CA ALA A 442 19.92 -9.21 25.14
C ALA A 442 19.54 -7.75 25.44
N SER A 443 19.99 -6.84 24.59
CA SER A 443 19.70 -5.41 24.71
C SER A 443 18.19 -5.18 24.73
N ALA A 444 17.75 -4.14 25.43
CA ALA A 444 16.35 -3.76 25.43
C ALA A 444 15.91 -3.41 24.00
N VAL A 445 14.77 -3.94 23.56
CA VAL A 445 14.24 -3.75 22.20
C VAL A 445 13.78 -2.30 22.04
N PRO A 446 14.28 -1.54 21.04
CA PRO A 446 13.83 -0.17 20.81
C PRO A 446 12.33 -0.10 20.48
N ARG A 447 11.73 1.10 20.62
CA ARG A 447 10.34 1.33 20.19
C ARG A 447 10.17 0.92 18.73
N TYR A 448 9.05 0.28 18.43
CA TYR A 448 8.62 -0.24 17.12
C TYR A 448 9.33 -1.49 16.62
N TYR A 449 10.23 -2.09 17.40
CA TYR A 449 10.85 -3.36 17.06
C TYR A 449 10.14 -4.56 17.70
N GLN A 450 10.35 -5.73 17.10
CA GLN A 450 9.78 -6.98 17.59
C GLN A 450 10.33 -7.33 18.97
N CYS A 451 9.42 -7.60 19.89
CA CYS A 451 9.70 -8.00 21.27
C CYS A 451 9.01 -9.31 21.65
N GLY A 452 8.42 -10.01 20.69
CA GLY A 452 7.72 -11.25 20.95
C GLY A 452 6.97 -11.79 19.74
N GLY A 453 6.23 -12.85 19.98
CA GLY A 453 5.50 -13.60 18.97
C GLY A 453 5.97 -15.05 18.85
N LEU A 454 5.18 -15.87 18.16
CA LEU A 454 5.45 -17.28 17.97
C LEU A 454 6.78 -17.45 17.21
N ASN A 455 7.70 -18.25 17.78
CA ASN A 455 9.07 -18.50 17.31
C ASN A 455 10.08 -17.35 17.51
N TRP A 456 9.72 -16.25 18.19
CA TRP A 456 10.67 -15.20 18.54
C TRP A 456 11.71 -15.70 19.57
N THR A 457 13.00 -15.56 19.25
CA THR A 457 14.13 -15.92 20.15
C THR A 457 14.91 -14.71 20.64
N GLY A 458 14.52 -13.49 20.25
CA GLY A 458 15.19 -12.25 20.66
C GLY A 458 14.74 -11.75 22.04
N SER A 459 15.17 -10.53 22.38
CA SER A 459 14.78 -9.90 23.65
C SER A 459 13.27 -9.68 23.71
N THR A 460 12.65 -9.95 24.87
CA THR A 460 11.22 -9.66 25.12
C THR A 460 11.02 -8.41 25.96
N THR A 461 12.11 -7.72 26.29
CA THR A 461 12.10 -6.54 27.16
C THR A 461 12.31 -5.31 26.29
N CYS A 462 11.31 -4.43 26.27
CA CYS A 462 11.39 -3.16 25.56
C CYS A 462 12.28 -2.16 26.29
N ALA A 463 12.85 -1.20 25.55
CA ALA A 463 13.52 -0.05 26.10
C ALA A 463 12.59 0.71 27.06
N SER A 464 13.18 1.35 28.08
CA SER A 464 12.43 2.04 29.13
C SER A 464 11.42 3.03 28.53
N GLY A 465 10.15 2.91 28.93
CA GLY A 465 9.05 3.73 28.43
C GLY A 465 8.13 3.02 27.44
N TYR A 466 8.48 1.82 26.97
CA TYR A 466 7.69 1.05 26.01
C TYR A 466 7.25 -0.29 26.56
N THR A 467 6.12 -0.80 26.07
CA THR A 467 5.59 -2.11 26.46
C THR A 467 5.55 -3.05 25.27
N CYS A 468 5.88 -4.32 25.48
CA CYS A 468 5.76 -5.32 24.43
C CYS A 468 4.28 -5.68 24.22
N VAL A 469 3.68 -5.15 23.16
CA VAL A 469 2.26 -5.35 22.83
C VAL A 469 2.14 -6.33 21.68
N LYS A 470 1.28 -7.33 21.86
CA LYS A 470 0.95 -8.30 20.81
C LYS A 470 0.22 -7.58 19.66
N GLN A 471 0.82 -7.58 18.46
CA GLN A 471 0.13 -7.13 17.24
C GLN A 471 -0.60 -8.31 16.60
N ASN A 472 0.11 -9.42 16.40
CA ASN A 472 -0.48 -10.68 15.96
C ASN A 472 0.21 -11.88 16.64
N THR A 473 -0.17 -13.11 16.30
CA THR A 473 0.37 -14.32 16.95
C THR A 473 1.88 -14.49 16.76
N TYR A 474 2.44 -13.98 15.66
CA TYR A 474 3.86 -14.11 15.30
C TYR A 474 4.69 -12.87 15.62
N TYR A 475 4.06 -11.71 15.84
CA TYR A 475 4.74 -10.43 16.02
C TYR A 475 4.16 -9.60 17.16
N TYR A 476 4.98 -9.37 18.20
CA TYR A 476 4.69 -8.43 19.28
C TYR A 476 5.69 -7.29 19.14
N GLN A 477 5.27 -6.06 19.37
CA GLN A 477 6.06 -4.86 19.12
C GLN A 477 6.20 -4.02 20.39
N CYS A 478 7.37 -3.41 20.60
CA CYS A 478 7.52 -2.39 21.64
C CYS A 478 6.79 -1.12 21.22
N VAL A 479 5.76 -0.71 21.95
CA VAL A 479 5.00 0.52 21.66
C VAL A 479 4.93 1.46 22.85
#